data_AF-A0A5N5XED8-F1
#
_entry.id   AF-A0A5N5XED8-F1
#
_cell.length_a   1.000
_cell.length_b   1.000
_cell.length_c   1.000
_cell.angle_alpha   90.00
_cell.angle_beta   90.00
_cell.angle_gamma   90.00
#
_symmetry.space_group_name_H-M   'P 1'
#
loop_
_entity.id
_entity.type
_entity.pdbx_description
1 polymer ?
#
loop_
_entity_poly.entity_id
_entity_poly.type
_entity_poly.pdbx_seq_one_letter_code
_entity_poly.pdbx_strand_id
1 'polypeptide(L)'
;MKTFTTLVSLGLATSVAGHGYLYIPTSRTRLGNEVFLAGAAISRSGPCGYNARDAIDYNQPTSNWGSEVVQSYSAGEEIEVHIVDKLLELNYLPTEAEKQAAEDCFEEGLLPCTDVDGQECGYSADCSEGQACWRNDWFTCNGFEAAERPKCQGVDNAELNSCYTSIAGGYTVTKKVKIPEYTSNHTLISFKWNSFQTGQIYLSCADISIA
;
A
#
# COMPACT_ATOMS: atom_id res chain seq x y z
N MET A 1 17.43 18.81 -21.29
CA MET A 1 17.44 18.41 -19.86
C MET A 1 16.31 17.42 -19.67
N LYS A 2 16.48 16.39 -18.83
CA LYS A 2 15.43 15.40 -18.56
C LYS A 2 14.70 15.79 -17.28
N THR A 3 13.42 16.10 -17.38
CA THR A 3 12.53 16.30 -16.24
C THR A 3 12.15 14.93 -15.68
N PHE A 4 12.25 14.75 -14.36
CA PHE A 4 11.82 13.52 -13.67
C PHE A 4 10.45 13.76 -13.04
N THR A 5 9.69 12.68 -12.85
CA THR A 5 8.27 12.69 -12.45
C THR A 5 8.08 11.78 -11.25
N THR A 6 7.37 12.26 -10.23
CA THR A 6 7.15 11.55 -8.95
C THR A 6 5.72 11.04 -8.87
N LEU A 7 5.49 9.74 -8.61
CA LEU A 7 4.15 9.15 -8.69
C LEU A 7 3.83 8.08 -7.64
N VAL A 8 2.80 8.33 -6.84
CA VAL A 8 2.81 8.16 -5.39
C VAL A 8 2.55 6.75 -4.81
N SER A 9 3.27 6.36 -3.74
CA SER A 9 3.04 5.06 -3.03
C SER A 9 3.09 5.13 -1.50
N LEU A 10 2.32 4.30 -0.80
CA LEU A 10 2.24 4.34 0.67
C LEU A 10 3.01 3.19 1.33
N GLY A 11 4.21 3.47 1.84
CA GLY A 11 5.06 2.51 2.55
C GLY A 11 4.85 2.48 4.08
N LEU A 12 4.43 1.32 4.60
CA LEU A 12 4.41 0.99 6.03
C LEU A 12 5.50 -0.03 6.38
N ALA A 13 6.31 0.24 7.40
CA ALA A 13 7.36 -0.65 7.89
C ALA A 13 7.08 -1.12 9.33
N THR A 14 7.24 -2.43 9.61
CA THR A 14 7.07 -3.10 10.93
C THR A 14 5.58 -3.14 11.39
N SER A 15 5.08 -3.90 12.38
CA SER A 15 5.51 -5.16 13.04
C SER A 15 4.28 -5.93 13.63
N VAL A 16 3.75 -6.98 12.98
CA VAL A 16 2.78 -7.94 13.62
C VAL A 16 2.90 -9.37 13.03
N ALA A 17 2.69 -10.39 13.85
CA ALA A 17 2.08 -11.65 13.40
C ALA A 17 0.58 -11.42 13.11
N GLY A 18 0.29 -10.71 12.04
CA GLY A 18 -1.06 -10.28 11.65
C GLY A 18 -1.16 -10.19 10.14
N HIS A 19 -2.37 -10.34 9.61
CA HIS A 19 -2.65 -10.26 8.18
C HIS A 19 -3.50 -9.02 7.94
N GLY A 20 -3.15 -8.24 6.93
CA GLY A 20 -3.76 -6.93 6.66
C GLY A 20 -3.76 -6.60 5.18
N TYR A 21 -4.58 -5.61 4.82
CA TYR A 21 -4.78 -5.10 3.46
C TYR A 21 -5.28 -3.66 3.54
N LEU A 22 -5.15 -2.89 2.45
CA LEU A 22 -5.60 -1.49 2.41
C LEU A 22 -7.13 -1.41 2.55
N TYR A 23 -7.62 -0.70 3.57
CA TYR A 23 -9.06 -0.61 3.85
C TYR A 23 -9.71 0.67 3.30
N ILE A 24 -9.03 1.82 3.37
CA ILE A 24 -9.50 3.12 2.86
C ILE A 24 -8.33 3.78 2.09
N PRO A 25 -8.50 4.20 0.82
CA PRO A 25 -9.66 3.92 -0.05
C PRO A 25 -9.90 2.42 -0.23
N THR A 26 -11.10 2.04 -0.68
CA THR A 26 -11.51 0.64 -0.84
C THR A 26 -10.64 -0.07 -1.87
N SER A 27 -9.71 -0.91 -1.41
CA SER A 27 -8.79 -1.65 -2.30
C SER A 27 -9.47 -2.74 -3.13
N ARG A 28 -8.80 -3.19 -4.19
CA ARG A 28 -9.20 -4.37 -4.97
C ARG A 28 -9.34 -5.61 -4.09
N THR A 29 -8.44 -5.77 -3.11
CA THR A 29 -8.50 -6.82 -2.07
C THR A 29 -9.75 -6.71 -1.21
N ARG A 30 -10.15 -5.48 -0.82
CA ARG A 30 -11.39 -5.22 -0.07
C ARG A 30 -12.64 -5.53 -0.90
N LEU A 31 -12.66 -5.17 -2.18
CA LEU A 31 -13.75 -5.50 -3.11
C LEU A 31 -13.85 -7.03 -3.34
N GLY A 32 -12.71 -7.73 -3.39
CA GLY A 32 -12.63 -9.19 -3.47
C GLY A 32 -12.97 -9.94 -2.18
N ASN A 33 -13.07 -9.28 -1.02
CA ASN A 33 -13.39 -9.84 0.30
C ASN A 33 -12.42 -10.92 0.86
N GLU A 34 -11.16 -10.98 0.43
CA GLU A 34 -10.21 -12.02 0.83
C GLU A 34 -8.88 -11.48 1.40
N VAL A 35 -8.18 -12.27 2.23
CA VAL A 35 -7.00 -11.84 2.99
C VAL A 35 -5.74 -12.61 2.58
N PHE A 36 -4.64 -11.87 2.40
CA PHE A 36 -3.45 -12.21 1.61
C PHE A 36 -2.26 -12.78 2.41
N LEU A 37 -1.34 -13.43 1.68
CA LEU A 37 0.02 -13.82 2.07
C LEU A 37 0.97 -13.65 0.87
N ALA A 38 2.08 -12.92 1.03
CA ALA A 38 3.25 -13.04 0.14
C ALA A 38 4.56 -13.21 0.91
N GLY A 39 5.48 -13.92 0.25
CA GLY A 39 6.89 -13.98 0.62
C GLY A 39 7.69 -12.83 0.02
N ALA A 40 8.95 -12.72 0.42
CA ALA A 40 9.85 -11.58 0.18
C ALA A 40 10.23 -11.25 -1.28
N ALA A 41 9.60 -11.84 -2.30
CA ALA A 41 9.85 -11.53 -3.71
C ALA A 41 8.56 -11.02 -4.38
N ILE A 42 8.66 -9.87 -5.06
CA ILE A 42 7.50 -9.16 -5.58
C ILE A 42 6.89 -9.87 -6.80
N SER A 43 7.73 -10.41 -7.71
CA SER A 43 7.43 -11.51 -8.66
C SER A 43 5.94 -11.62 -9.05
N ARG A 44 5.24 -12.66 -8.59
CA ARG A 44 3.81 -12.89 -8.88
C ARG A 44 2.89 -11.91 -8.15
N SER A 45 3.27 -11.42 -6.98
CA SER A 45 2.46 -10.53 -6.14
C SER A 45 2.15 -9.20 -6.82
N GLY A 46 3.17 -8.53 -7.38
CA GLY A 46 3.06 -7.17 -7.93
C GLY A 46 2.51 -6.13 -6.94
N PRO A 47 2.34 -4.86 -7.38
CA PRO A 47 1.89 -3.78 -6.50
C PRO A 47 0.48 -3.98 -5.93
N CYS A 48 -0.38 -4.73 -6.62
CA CYS A 48 -1.76 -4.97 -6.16
C CYS A 48 -1.94 -6.23 -5.30
N GLY A 49 -0.94 -7.13 -5.25
CA GLY A 49 -1.01 -8.40 -4.50
C GLY A 49 -1.63 -9.58 -5.28
N TYR A 50 -1.35 -10.79 -4.78
CA TYR A 50 -1.83 -12.08 -5.32
C TYR A 50 -2.32 -13.00 -4.18
N ASN A 51 -3.63 -13.18 -4.00
CA ASN A 51 -4.14 -14.10 -2.99
C ASN A 51 -3.84 -15.56 -3.36
N ALA A 52 -2.86 -16.17 -2.69
CA ALA A 52 -2.49 -17.56 -2.90
C ALA A 52 -3.50 -18.59 -2.37
N ARG A 53 -4.44 -18.20 -1.49
CA ARG A 53 -5.48 -19.11 -0.95
C ARG A 53 -6.48 -19.49 -2.03
N ASP A 54 -6.95 -18.49 -2.77
CA ASP A 54 -8.05 -18.60 -3.73
C ASP A 54 -7.56 -18.34 -5.18
N ALA A 55 -6.24 -18.21 -5.35
CA ALA A 55 -5.50 -17.99 -6.60
C ALA A 55 -5.85 -16.70 -7.37
N ILE A 56 -6.27 -15.65 -6.67
CA ILE A 56 -6.68 -14.36 -7.25
C ILE A 56 -5.47 -13.44 -7.47
N ASP A 57 -5.37 -12.84 -8.67
CA ASP A 57 -4.37 -11.84 -9.02
C ASP A 57 -5.01 -10.45 -9.12
N TYR A 58 -4.75 -9.57 -8.15
CA TYR A 58 -5.38 -8.24 -8.12
C TYR A 58 -4.72 -7.21 -9.06
N ASN A 59 -3.62 -7.59 -9.72
CA ASN A 59 -2.94 -6.74 -10.71
C ASN A 59 -3.74 -6.64 -12.02
N GLN A 60 -4.69 -7.55 -12.25
CA GLN A 60 -5.64 -7.49 -13.36
C GLN A 60 -7.04 -7.09 -12.84
N PRO A 61 -7.76 -6.18 -13.52
CA PRO A 61 -9.17 -5.91 -13.23
C PRO A 61 -10.08 -7.13 -13.46
N THR A 62 -11.27 -7.10 -12.88
CA THR A 62 -12.34 -8.09 -13.16
C THR A 62 -13.70 -7.39 -13.22
N SER A 63 -14.79 -8.15 -13.34
CA SER A 63 -16.14 -7.63 -13.10
C SER A 63 -16.37 -7.09 -11.68
N ASN A 64 -15.47 -7.40 -10.74
CA ASN A 64 -15.66 -7.13 -9.31
C ASN A 64 -14.74 -6.01 -8.77
N TRP A 65 -13.65 -5.67 -9.49
CA TRP A 65 -12.69 -4.63 -9.10
C TRP A 65 -11.90 -4.09 -10.30
N GLY A 66 -11.26 -2.93 -10.16
CA GLY A 66 -10.34 -2.38 -11.16
C GLY A 66 -10.99 -1.74 -12.40
N SER A 67 -12.31 -1.88 -12.56
CA SER A 67 -13.07 -1.32 -13.69
C SER A 67 -13.63 0.08 -13.42
N GLU A 68 -13.67 0.52 -12.16
CA GLU A 68 -14.19 1.82 -11.73
C GLU A 68 -13.31 2.43 -10.64
N VAL A 69 -13.27 3.75 -10.60
CA VAL A 69 -12.60 4.54 -9.56
C VAL A 69 -13.43 4.58 -8.28
N VAL A 70 -12.84 4.27 -7.13
CA VAL A 70 -13.53 4.25 -5.84
C VAL A 70 -13.46 5.59 -5.07
N GLN A 71 -12.56 6.50 -5.44
CA GLN A 71 -12.42 7.83 -4.79
C GLN A 71 -11.72 8.86 -5.69
N SER A 72 -12.09 10.13 -5.55
CA SER A 72 -11.48 11.30 -6.23
C SER A 72 -10.76 12.24 -5.26
N TYR A 73 -9.66 12.83 -5.70
CA TYR A 73 -8.84 13.83 -4.99
C TYR A 73 -8.56 15.05 -5.90
N SER A 74 -7.85 16.08 -5.42
CA SER A 74 -7.51 17.28 -6.22
C SER A 74 -6.04 17.33 -6.66
N ALA A 75 -5.76 17.88 -7.84
CA ALA A 75 -4.48 17.74 -8.56
C ALA A 75 -3.70 19.06 -8.85
N GLY A 76 -2.55 18.92 -9.54
CA GLY A 76 -1.76 20.03 -10.11
C GLY A 76 -0.66 19.63 -11.11
N GLU A 77 -0.98 19.57 -12.41
CA GLU A 77 -0.12 19.24 -13.58
C GLU A 77 -0.10 17.75 -14.05
N GLU A 78 -0.04 17.55 -15.37
CA GLU A 78 -0.29 16.30 -16.11
C GLU A 78 1.00 15.60 -16.56
N ILE A 79 1.13 14.27 -16.32
CA ILE A 79 2.28 13.48 -16.81
C ILE A 79 1.85 12.06 -17.25
N GLU A 80 2.53 11.49 -18.26
CA GLU A 80 2.14 10.27 -19.00
C GLU A 80 2.81 8.99 -18.45
N VAL A 81 2.04 7.94 -18.11
CA VAL A 81 2.51 6.81 -17.27
C VAL A 81 2.05 5.43 -17.78
N HIS A 82 2.66 4.99 -18.87
CA HIS A 82 2.30 3.77 -19.63
C HIS A 82 2.33 2.43 -18.85
N ILE A 83 2.91 2.39 -17.65
CA ILE A 83 3.02 1.16 -16.85
C ILE A 83 1.81 0.93 -15.93
N VAL A 84 1.15 2.01 -15.48
CA VAL A 84 -0.04 1.91 -14.63
C VAL A 84 -1.25 1.48 -15.46
N ASP A 85 -1.38 1.96 -16.69
CA ASP A 85 -2.48 1.62 -17.61
C ASP A 85 -2.63 0.09 -17.79
N LYS A 86 -1.51 -0.65 -17.84
CA LYS A 86 -1.52 -2.12 -17.94
C LYS A 86 -2.14 -2.82 -16.73
N LEU A 87 -2.16 -2.18 -15.55
CA LEU A 87 -2.85 -2.67 -14.34
C LEU A 87 -4.35 -2.32 -14.35
N LEU A 88 -4.81 -1.53 -15.33
CA LEU A 88 -6.20 -1.11 -15.56
C LEU A 88 -6.83 -1.82 -16.78
N GLU A 89 -6.05 -2.59 -17.55
CA GLU A 89 -6.53 -3.34 -18.72
C GLU A 89 -7.22 -4.66 -18.32
N LEU A 90 -8.56 -4.70 -18.35
CA LEU A 90 -9.37 -5.89 -18.02
C LEU A 90 -8.94 -7.17 -18.77
N ASN A 91 -8.54 -7.05 -20.04
CA ASN A 91 -8.18 -8.19 -20.89
C ASN A 91 -6.67 -8.52 -20.90
N TYR A 92 -5.90 -7.93 -19.98
CA TYR A 92 -4.45 -8.09 -19.91
C TYR A 92 -4.01 -8.49 -18.50
N LEU A 93 -3.12 -9.49 -18.40
CA LEU A 93 -2.48 -9.87 -17.15
C LEU A 93 -1.00 -9.44 -17.22
N PRO A 94 -0.57 -8.43 -16.44
CA PRO A 94 0.82 -7.97 -16.45
C PRO A 94 1.81 -9.08 -16.09
N THR A 95 2.90 -9.16 -16.84
CA THR A 95 3.99 -10.10 -16.59
C THR A 95 4.74 -9.75 -15.29
N GLU A 96 5.51 -10.70 -14.73
CA GLU A 96 6.33 -10.42 -13.53
C GLU A 96 7.32 -9.26 -13.74
N ALA A 97 7.83 -9.08 -14.96
CA ALA A 97 8.71 -7.96 -15.29
C ALA A 97 7.98 -6.61 -15.30
N GLU A 98 6.72 -6.58 -15.75
CA GLU A 98 5.89 -5.37 -15.72
C GLU A 98 5.38 -5.07 -14.31
N LYS A 99 5.08 -6.11 -13.52
CA LYS A 99 4.78 -5.96 -12.09
C LYS A 99 5.97 -5.38 -11.32
N GLN A 100 7.20 -5.81 -11.62
CA GLN A 100 8.40 -5.22 -11.03
C GLN A 100 8.61 -3.77 -11.50
N ALA A 101 8.48 -3.49 -12.80
CA ALA A 101 8.61 -2.12 -13.30
C ALA A 101 7.54 -1.16 -12.75
N ALA A 102 6.32 -1.66 -12.50
CA ALA A 102 5.27 -0.92 -11.82
C ALA A 102 5.62 -0.67 -10.34
N GLU A 103 6.14 -1.67 -9.63
CA GLU A 103 6.62 -1.51 -8.26
C GLU A 103 7.76 -0.49 -8.17
N ASP A 104 8.76 -0.56 -9.06
CA ASP A 104 9.88 0.38 -9.09
C ASP A 104 9.35 1.82 -9.28
N CYS A 105 8.34 2.01 -10.15
CA CYS A 105 7.63 3.28 -10.34
C CYS A 105 6.88 3.74 -9.08
N PHE A 106 6.25 2.82 -8.33
CA PHE A 106 5.67 3.13 -7.03
C PHE A 106 6.74 3.49 -5.99
N GLU A 107 7.89 2.80 -5.93
CA GLU A 107 8.95 3.12 -4.96
C GLU A 107 9.57 4.50 -5.20
N GLU A 108 9.78 4.90 -6.46
CA GLU A 108 10.16 6.30 -6.83
C GLU A 108 9.10 7.33 -6.42
N GLY A 109 7.87 6.87 -6.20
CA GLY A 109 6.71 7.67 -5.84
C GLY A 109 6.55 8.11 -4.41
N LEU A 110 7.14 7.38 -3.46
CA LEU A 110 6.69 7.27 -2.07
C LEU A 110 6.05 8.56 -1.48
N LEU A 111 4.79 8.46 -1.04
CA LEU A 111 4.08 9.36 -0.15
C LEU A 111 4.78 9.42 1.21
N PRO A 112 5.55 10.46 1.53
CA PRO A 112 6.25 10.54 2.79
C PRO A 112 5.25 10.85 3.91
N CYS A 113 5.41 10.21 5.06
CA CYS A 113 4.71 10.61 6.28
C CYS A 113 4.91 12.11 6.58
N THR A 114 6.14 12.59 6.33
CA THR A 114 6.63 13.95 6.61
C THR A 114 5.97 15.04 5.76
N ASP A 115 5.27 14.70 4.69
CA ASP A 115 4.65 15.68 3.78
C ASP A 115 3.28 16.19 4.28
N VAL A 116 2.82 15.68 5.43
CA VAL A 116 1.58 16.12 6.09
C VAL A 116 1.91 16.98 7.30
N ASP A 117 1.61 18.27 7.20
CA ASP A 117 1.80 19.23 8.29
C ASP A 117 1.13 18.77 9.59
N GLY A 118 1.93 18.73 10.67
CA GLY A 118 1.48 18.30 12.00
C GLY A 118 1.25 16.80 12.19
N GLN A 119 1.70 15.96 11.25
CA GLN A 119 1.75 14.51 11.45
C GLN A 119 3.08 14.08 12.09
N GLU A 120 3.00 13.30 13.16
CA GLU A 120 4.18 12.74 13.84
C GLU A 120 4.75 11.53 13.08
N CYS A 121 6.01 11.65 12.65
CA CYS A 121 6.72 10.70 11.79
C CYS A 121 8.02 10.23 12.46
N GLY A 122 7.87 9.27 13.37
CA GLY A 122 8.98 8.65 14.10
C GLY A 122 9.66 7.50 13.35
N TYR A 123 10.83 7.10 13.85
CA TYR A 123 11.56 5.91 13.40
C TYR A 123 11.05 4.66 14.10
N SER A 124 11.19 3.49 13.47
CA SER A 124 10.82 2.21 14.08
C SER A 124 11.71 1.90 15.29
N ALA A 125 11.08 1.57 16.41
CA ALA A 125 11.77 1.08 17.62
C ALA A 125 12.40 -0.30 17.43
N ASP A 126 12.01 -1.03 16.38
CA ASP A 126 12.56 -2.33 15.99
C ASP A 126 13.76 -2.17 15.00
N CYS A 127 14.23 -0.93 14.77
CA CYS A 127 15.33 -0.57 13.88
C CYS A 127 16.41 0.26 14.63
N SER A 128 17.59 0.42 14.03
CA SER A 128 18.70 1.22 14.57
C SER A 128 19.36 2.11 13.50
N GLU A 129 19.93 3.23 13.92
CA GLU A 129 20.58 4.19 13.03
C GLU A 129 21.65 3.54 12.13
N GLY A 130 21.63 3.91 10.84
CA GLY A 130 22.50 3.33 9.81
C GLY A 130 21.96 2.04 9.16
N GLN A 131 20.87 1.45 9.66
CA GLN A 131 20.16 0.36 8.97
C GLN A 131 19.23 0.91 7.88
N ALA A 132 18.94 0.10 6.85
CA ALA A 132 18.06 0.49 5.74
C ALA A 132 16.60 0.78 6.15
N CYS A 133 16.16 0.29 7.33
CA CYS A 133 14.87 0.60 7.92
C CYS A 133 14.83 1.93 8.69
N TRP A 134 15.97 2.62 8.87
CA TRP A 134 16.07 3.85 9.67
C TRP A 134 15.69 5.07 8.82
N ARG A 135 14.39 5.13 8.49
CA ARG A 135 13.75 6.15 7.67
C ARG A 135 12.36 6.46 8.24
N ASN A 136 11.89 7.69 8.06
CA ASN A 136 10.62 8.18 8.59
C ASN A 136 9.73 8.86 7.53
N ASP A 137 10.13 8.74 6.25
CA ASP A 137 9.25 8.89 5.10
C ASP A 137 8.24 7.73 5.05
N TRP A 138 8.67 6.51 5.37
CA TRP A 138 7.80 5.37 5.68
C TRP A 138 7.15 5.54 7.05
N PHE A 139 5.92 5.06 7.17
CA PHE A 139 5.23 4.98 8.46
C PHE A 139 5.72 3.78 9.26
N THR A 140 5.91 3.97 10.57
CA THR A 140 6.16 2.86 11.50
C THR A 140 4.94 2.54 12.36
N CYS A 141 4.78 1.26 12.69
CA CYS A 141 3.97 0.83 13.83
C CYS A 141 4.71 1.08 15.16
N ASN A 142 4.01 0.94 16.28
CA ASN A 142 4.64 0.99 17.60
C ASN A 142 5.52 -0.25 17.82
N GLY A 143 6.59 -0.13 18.62
CA GLY A 143 7.56 -1.21 18.83
C GLY A 143 6.94 -2.53 19.30
N PHE A 144 7.57 -3.64 18.92
CA PHE A 144 7.00 -4.97 19.15
C PHE A 144 6.87 -5.33 20.64
N GLU A 145 7.87 -4.97 21.45
CA GLU A 145 7.94 -5.21 22.91
C GLU A 145 7.45 -3.99 23.75
N ALA A 146 6.72 -3.04 23.15
CA ALA A 146 6.25 -1.87 23.88
C ALA A 146 5.22 -2.24 24.97
N ALA A 147 5.44 -1.77 26.20
CA ALA A 147 4.59 -2.10 27.35
C ALA A 147 3.16 -1.52 27.23
N GLU A 148 3.00 -0.40 26.55
CA GLU A 148 1.71 0.23 26.24
C GLU A 148 1.54 0.34 24.73
N ARG A 149 0.34 0.00 24.22
CA ARG A 149 -0.03 0.12 22.80
C ARG A 149 1.02 -0.50 21.84
N PRO A 150 1.39 -1.78 21.96
CA PRO A 150 2.38 -2.40 21.08
C PRO A 150 1.89 -2.56 19.64
N LYS A 151 2.85 -2.71 18.72
CA LYS A 151 2.63 -3.17 17.34
C LYS A 151 1.70 -2.24 16.54
N CYS A 152 1.20 -2.71 15.40
CA CYS A 152 0.35 -1.89 14.53
C CYS A 152 -1.02 -1.57 15.11
N GLN A 153 -1.65 -2.48 15.87
CA GLN A 153 -2.94 -2.21 16.53
C GLN A 153 -2.83 -1.03 17.51
N GLY A 154 -1.68 -0.87 18.19
CA GLY A 154 -1.43 0.22 19.12
C GLY A 154 -1.38 1.61 18.50
N VAL A 155 -1.21 1.73 17.17
CA VAL A 155 -1.19 3.02 16.44
C VAL A 155 -2.51 3.76 16.65
N ASP A 156 -3.63 3.13 16.32
CA ASP A 156 -4.97 3.69 16.57
C ASP A 156 -5.45 3.37 17.99
N ASN A 157 -5.03 2.22 18.54
CA ASN A 157 -5.64 1.58 19.71
C ASN A 157 -7.17 1.41 19.55
N ALA A 158 -7.60 1.07 18.33
CA ALA A 158 -9.00 0.90 17.97
C ALA A 158 -9.62 -0.36 18.60
N GLU A 159 -10.95 -0.41 18.63
CA GLU A 159 -11.71 -1.59 19.05
C GLU A 159 -11.59 -2.74 18.04
N LEU A 160 -11.77 -3.97 18.52
CA LEU A 160 -11.80 -5.16 17.68
C LEU A 160 -13.02 -5.14 16.75
N ASN A 161 -12.81 -5.51 15.47
CA ASN A 161 -13.76 -5.41 14.37
C ASN A 161 -14.03 -3.97 13.87
N SER A 162 -13.17 -3.01 14.21
CA SER A 162 -13.17 -1.68 13.58
C SER A 162 -12.90 -1.74 12.07
N CYS A 163 -12.27 -2.81 11.58
CA CYS A 163 -12.28 -3.23 10.18
C CYS A 163 -12.46 -4.76 10.07
N TYR A 164 -12.78 -5.25 8.86
CA TYR A 164 -13.00 -6.67 8.62
C TYR A 164 -11.69 -7.43 8.42
N THR A 165 -11.53 -8.57 9.12
CA THR A 165 -10.64 -9.66 8.68
C THR A 165 -11.34 -10.99 8.93
N SER A 166 -11.06 -12.00 8.11
CA SER A 166 -11.74 -13.30 8.17
C SER A 166 -11.24 -14.25 9.25
N ILE A 167 -10.08 -13.99 9.87
CA ILE A 167 -9.41 -14.92 10.78
C ILE A 167 -9.79 -14.67 12.26
N ALA A 168 -9.71 -13.42 12.72
CA ALA A 168 -9.85 -13.09 14.15
C ALA A 168 -10.47 -11.71 14.42
N GLY A 169 -11.05 -11.06 13.40
CA GLY A 169 -11.45 -9.65 13.46
C GLY A 169 -10.28 -8.69 13.18
N GLY A 170 -10.59 -7.48 12.72
CA GLY A 170 -9.60 -6.48 12.32
C GLY A 170 -9.51 -5.29 13.29
N TYR A 171 -8.39 -4.57 13.19
CA TYR A 171 -8.16 -3.29 13.85
C TYR A 171 -7.73 -2.27 12.80
N THR A 172 -8.23 -1.04 12.86
CA THR A 172 -7.74 0.02 11.98
C THR A 172 -6.30 0.43 12.32
N VAL A 173 -5.58 0.89 11.30
CA VAL A 173 -4.29 1.57 11.40
C VAL A 173 -4.41 2.79 10.49
N THR A 174 -4.52 3.97 11.07
CA THR A 174 -4.95 5.19 10.37
C THR A 174 -3.80 6.20 10.31
N LYS A 175 -3.50 6.66 9.09
CA LYS A 175 -2.49 7.67 8.80
C LYS A 175 -3.01 8.64 7.74
N LYS A 176 -2.38 9.80 7.62
CA LYS A 176 -2.65 10.78 6.56
C LYS A 176 -1.49 10.78 5.57
N VAL A 177 -1.81 11.12 4.32
CA VAL A 177 -0.85 11.26 3.22
C VAL A 177 -1.20 12.51 2.43
N LYS A 178 -0.20 13.14 1.80
CA LYS A 178 -0.42 14.26 0.88
C LYS A 178 -0.43 13.74 -0.54
N ILE A 179 -1.62 13.66 -1.16
CA ILE A 179 -1.79 13.31 -2.57
C ILE A 179 -0.92 14.25 -3.44
N PRO A 180 -0.21 13.73 -4.46
CA PRO A 180 0.73 14.52 -5.25
C PRO A 180 -0.01 15.57 -6.10
N GLU A 181 0.73 16.58 -6.53
CA GLU A 181 0.31 17.50 -7.58
C GLU A 181 0.44 16.75 -8.93
N TYR A 182 -0.55 15.90 -9.22
CA TYR A 182 -0.63 15.04 -10.40
C TYR A 182 -2.10 14.75 -10.74
N THR A 183 -2.51 14.94 -11.99
CA THR A 183 -3.86 14.59 -12.48
C THR A 183 -3.92 13.19 -13.10
N SER A 184 -4.94 12.40 -12.76
CA SER A 184 -5.39 11.27 -13.56
C SER A 184 -6.87 10.95 -13.34
N ASN A 185 -7.58 10.67 -14.43
CA ASN A 185 -8.98 10.20 -14.40
C ASN A 185 -9.12 8.78 -13.80
N HIS A 186 -8.08 7.95 -13.87
CA HIS A 186 -8.01 6.62 -13.27
C HIS A 186 -6.55 6.24 -13.09
N THR A 187 -6.11 6.12 -11.83
CA THR A 187 -4.77 5.66 -11.44
C THR A 187 -4.88 4.77 -10.21
N LEU A 188 -3.75 4.33 -9.67
CA LEU A 188 -3.68 3.45 -8.51
C LEU A 188 -2.91 4.11 -7.36
N ILE A 189 -3.38 3.88 -6.14
CA ILE A 189 -2.55 4.02 -4.93
C ILE A 189 -2.18 2.62 -4.43
N SER A 190 -0.86 2.36 -4.31
CA SER A 190 -0.31 1.12 -3.77
C SER A 190 -0.02 1.24 -2.28
N PHE A 191 -0.42 0.22 -1.51
CA PHE A 191 -0.10 0.03 -0.10
C PHE A 191 0.86 -1.15 0.04
N LYS A 192 1.97 -0.90 0.71
CA LYS A 192 3.02 -1.89 0.99
C LYS A 192 3.30 -1.92 2.49
N TRP A 193 3.15 -3.10 3.10
CA TRP A 193 3.47 -3.32 4.51
C TRP A 193 4.51 -4.43 4.69
N ASN A 194 5.70 -4.05 5.14
CA ASN A 194 6.79 -4.98 5.43
C ASN A 194 6.73 -5.46 6.89
N SER A 195 6.69 -6.77 7.11
CA SER A 195 6.77 -7.34 8.46
C SER A 195 8.20 -7.30 9.02
N PHE A 196 8.32 -7.00 10.31
CA PHE A 196 9.58 -7.14 11.07
C PHE A 196 9.77 -8.59 11.58
N GLN A 197 8.69 -9.19 12.08
CA GLN A 197 8.74 -10.48 12.77
C GLN A 197 8.88 -11.67 11.81
N THR A 198 8.56 -11.46 10.53
CA THR A 198 8.51 -12.50 9.48
C THR A 198 9.04 -11.91 8.17
N GLY A 199 9.61 -12.75 7.29
CA GLY A 199 10.04 -12.35 5.94
C GLY A 199 8.87 -12.20 4.96
N GLN A 200 7.83 -11.47 5.36
CA GLN A 200 6.56 -11.31 4.64
C GLN A 200 6.29 -9.85 4.30
N ILE A 201 5.64 -9.65 3.17
CA ILE A 201 5.19 -8.33 2.69
C ILE A 201 3.70 -8.45 2.36
N TYR A 202 2.91 -7.46 2.76
CA TYR A 202 1.49 -7.35 2.44
C TYR A 202 1.30 -6.23 1.41
N LEU A 203 0.67 -6.54 0.28
CA LEU A 203 0.49 -5.63 -0.86
C LEU A 203 -1.00 -5.53 -1.21
N SER A 204 -1.46 -4.34 -1.53
CA SER A 204 -2.83 -4.04 -1.95
C SER A 204 -2.85 -2.74 -2.73
N CYS A 205 -3.67 -2.64 -3.78
CA CYS A 205 -3.88 -1.37 -4.49
C CYS A 205 -5.35 -0.96 -4.52
N ALA A 206 -5.62 0.33 -4.69
CA ALA A 206 -6.96 0.89 -4.85
C ALA A 206 -7.03 1.83 -6.06
N ASP A 207 -8.12 1.75 -6.81
CA ASP A 207 -8.41 2.53 -8.00
C ASP A 207 -8.93 3.92 -7.64
N ILE A 208 -8.17 4.97 -7.95
CA ILE A 208 -8.46 6.36 -7.57
C ILE A 208 -8.42 7.31 -8.78
N SER A 209 -8.94 8.52 -8.61
CA SER A 209 -8.72 9.65 -9.53
C SER A 209 -8.19 10.85 -8.76
N ILE A 210 -7.50 11.73 -9.47
CA ILE A 210 -6.93 12.97 -8.93
C ILE A 210 -7.17 14.04 -10.01
N ALA A 211 -7.87 15.13 -9.69
CA ALA A 211 -8.47 16.06 -10.66
C ALA A 211 -8.23 17.56 -10.35
#